data_AF-A0A164MTX5-F1
#
_entry.id   AF-A0A164MTX5-F1
#
_cell.length_a   1.000
_cell.length_b   1.000
_cell.length_c   1.000
_cell.angle_alpha   90.00
_cell.angle_beta   90.00
_cell.angle_gamma   90.00
#
_symmetry.space_group_name_H-M   'P 1'
#
loop_
_entity.id
_entity.type
_entity.pdbx_description
1 polymer ?
#
loop_
_entity_poly.entity_id
_entity_poly.type
_entity_poly.pdbx_seq_one_letter_code
_entity_poly.pdbx_strand_id
1 'polypeptide(L)'
;MASDHPPHSQGYGWCGSKELNGKLIEGSFASHQVPLTNVKTDKHEFSMLKEWLESYEIHSLLQKHGEHIDEIQHVIPWDENKRMGMRKETYDAHAPLELPLWSDSEVKKGSQESCMEVVGGYLLKVFARYVYSFERCNPKTFRIFSPNELVSDKLFAVLEAPNSGRNFQWDVASRNKGGRVVEILSEHTCQGMLQGYTLTGRTGLLPSYEAFLGIVGTMCAQYAKFVKMARETDWRRDISSINYVETSTWTRQEHNGFSHQNPSIIGSILALKASIARVYLPPDVNCFLSTVVHCLRAKHYVNLMVGSKQPTPVWLSAEEADKHCIAGASVWKFASTDGGVKPDVVLVGIGVEVTFAVIAA
;
A
#
# COMPACT_ATOMS: atom_id res chain seq x y z
N MET A 1 -25.14 -3.02 50.77
CA MET A 1 -24.39 -4.21 50.36
C MET A 1 -23.69 -3.85 49.07
N ALA A 2 -22.39 -3.59 49.15
CA ALA A 2 -21.56 -3.30 47.99
C ALA A 2 -21.48 -4.56 47.13
N SER A 3 -21.68 -4.40 45.83
CA SER A 3 -21.62 -5.48 44.85
C SER A 3 -20.18 -5.99 44.73
N ASP A 4 -19.94 -7.24 45.15
CA ASP A 4 -18.73 -8.03 44.91
C ASP A 4 -18.60 -8.44 43.42
N HIS A 5 -18.65 -7.48 42.50
CA HIS A 5 -18.22 -7.71 41.12
C HIS A 5 -16.73 -7.32 41.03
N PRO A 6 -15.79 -8.28 40.89
CA PRO A 6 -14.41 -7.93 40.60
C PRO A 6 -14.39 -7.11 39.29
N PRO A 7 -13.41 -6.20 39.10
CA PRO A 7 -13.30 -5.43 37.88
C PRO A 7 -13.17 -6.41 36.71
N HIS A 8 -14.28 -6.64 36.01
CA HIS A 8 -14.37 -7.56 34.90
C HIS A 8 -13.37 -7.09 33.83
N SER A 9 -12.23 -7.77 33.70
CA SER A 9 -11.64 -7.88 32.38
C SER A 9 -12.76 -8.43 31.49
N GLN A 10 -13.14 -7.69 30.45
CA GLN A 10 -14.22 -8.12 29.55
C GLN A 10 -13.82 -9.48 28.99
N GLY A 11 -14.47 -10.55 29.49
CA GLY A 11 -14.13 -11.92 29.12
C GLY A 11 -14.51 -12.23 27.68
N TYR A 12 -13.88 -13.22 27.06
CA TYR A 12 -14.32 -13.71 25.74
C TYR A 12 -15.78 -14.16 25.81
N GLY A 13 -16.63 -13.70 24.88
CA GLY A 13 -18.05 -14.05 24.86
C GLY A 13 -18.89 -13.43 25.98
N TRP A 14 -18.48 -12.26 26.50
CA TRP A 14 -19.16 -11.58 27.60
C TRP A 14 -20.66 -11.36 27.35
N CYS A 15 -21.47 -11.58 28.39
CA CYS A 15 -22.94 -11.56 28.34
C CYS A 15 -23.54 -12.69 27.47
N GLY A 16 -22.72 -13.69 27.11
CA GLY A 16 -23.10 -14.87 26.34
C GLY A 16 -23.62 -16.03 27.18
N SER A 17 -23.88 -17.17 26.52
CA SER A 17 -24.13 -18.43 27.22
C SER A 17 -22.91 -18.81 28.08
N LYS A 18 -23.15 -19.26 29.32
CA LYS A 18 -22.08 -19.50 30.31
C LYS A 18 -21.40 -20.85 30.16
N GLU A 19 -22.18 -21.92 30.02
CA GLU A 19 -21.68 -23.29 30.01
C GLU A 19 -22.63 -24.19 29.20
N LEU A 20 -22.07 -25.15 28.44
CA LEU A 20 -22.81 -26.20 27.75
C LEU A 20 -22.14 -27.55 28.01
N ASN A 21 -22.91 -28.55 28.47
CA ASN A 21 -22.42 -29.91 28.71
C ASN A 21 -21.14 -29.98 29.59
N GLY A 22 -21.09 -29.21 30.68
CA GLY A 22 -19.93 -29.19 31.58
C GLY A 22 -18.73 -28.38 31.06
N LYS A 23 -18.86 -27.69 29.92
CA LYS A 23 -17.78 -26.91 29.30
C LYS A 23 -18.10 -25.43 29.31
N LEU A 24 -17.20 -24.64 29.89
CA LEU A 24 -17.29 -23.18 29.92
C LEU A 24 -17.26 -22.58 28.52
N ILE A 25 -18.18 -21.65 28.27
CA ILE A 25 -18.31 -20.88 27.03
C ILE A 25 -17.87 -19.43 27.29
N GLU A 26 -18.61 -18.70 28.13
CA GLU A 26 -18.23 -17.34 28.54
C GLU A 26 -16.90 -17.38 29.32
N GLY A 27 -15.99 -16.47 28.98
CA GLY A 27 -14.64 -16.43 29.51
C GLY A 27 -13.69 -17.49 28.93
N SER A 28 -14.09 -18.22 27.88
CA SER A 28 -13.35 -19.35 27.30
C SER A 28 -13.17 -19.20 25.79
N PHE A 29 -12.17 -19.90 25.22
CA PHE A 29 -11.94 -19.99 23.77
C PHE A 29 -13.14 -20.57 23.02
N ALA A 30 -14.02 -21.31 23.71
CA ALA A 30 -15.23 -21.89 23.14
C ALA A 30 -16.23 -20.82 22.65
N SER A 31 -16.13 -19.58 23.13
CA SER A 31 -16.94 -18.45 22.67
C SER A 31 -16.48 -17.81 21.35
N HIS A 32 -15.34 -18.23 20.77
CA HIS A 32 -14.73 -17.54 19.61
C HIS A 32 -15.55 -17.61 18.32
N GLN A 33 -16.21 -18.73 18.03
CA GLN A 33 -17.04 -18.89 16.83
C GLN A 33 -18.53 -18.92 17.20
N VAL A 34 -19.21 -20.04 16.97
CA VAL A 34 -20.62 -20.24 17.30
C VAL A 34 -20.68 -21.10 18.57
N PRO A 35 -21.03 -20.52 19.73
CA PRO A 35 -20.99 -21.25 21.00
C PRO A 35 -22.08 -22.32 21.14
N LEU A 36 -23.22 -22.15 20.46
CA LEU A 36 -24.33 -23.10 20.41
C LEU A 36 -24.54 -23.56 18.96
N THR A 37 -24.01 -24.74 18.62
CA THR A 37 -23.90 -25.19 17.22
C THR A 37 -25.11 -25.97 16.72
N ASN A 38 -25.94 -26.50 17.62
CA ASN A 38 -27.04 -27.42 17.31
C ASN A 38 -28.42 -26.83 17.65
N VAL A 39 -28.55 -25.51 17.79
CA VAL A 39 -29.81 -24.83 18.16
C VAL A 39 -31.03 -25.16 17.28
N LYS A 40 -30.82 -25.70 16.07
CA LYS A 40 -31.89 -26.14 15.17
C LYS A 40 -32.46 -27.51 15.51
N THR A 41 -31.65 -28.38 16.11
CA THR A 41 -31.97 -29.81 16.32
C THR A 41 -31.97 -30.21 17.79
N ASP A 42 -31.27 -29.47 18.64
CA ASP A 42 -31.19 -29.68 20.09
C ASP A 42 -32.07 -28.67 20.82
N LYS A 43 -33.07 -29.18 21.56
CA LYS A 43 -34.01 -28.36 22.33
C LYS A 43 -33.35 -27.65 23.52
N HIS A 44 -32.34 -28.25 24.13
CA HIS A 44 -31.60 -27.65 25.24
C HIS A 44 -30.77 -26.46 24.75
N GLU A 45 -30.00 -26.63 23.69
CA GLU A 45 -29.26 -25.51 23.07
C GLU A 45 -30.22 -24.42 22.57
N PHE A 46 -31.38 -24.78 22.03
CA PHE A 46 -32.40 -23.80 21.64
C PHE A 46 -32.92 -22.98 22.85
N SER A 47 -33.20 -23.63 23.99
CA SER A 47 -33.60 -22.93 25.21
C SER A 47 -32.51 -21.98 25.68
N MET A 48 -31.25 -22.40 25.64
CA MET A 48 -30.11 -21.56 26.01
C MET A 48 -29.97 -20.33 25.09
N LEU A 49 -30.14 -20.51 23.77
CA LEU A 49 -30.15 -19.39 22.83
C LEU A 49 -31.29 -18.41 23.14
N LYS A 50 -32.49 -18.94 23.44
CA LYS A 50 -33.65 -18.13 23.80
C LYS A 50 -33.39 -17.32 25.07
N GLU A 51 -32.94 -17.96 26.14
CA GLU A 51 -32.60 -17.32 27.41
C GLU A 51 -31.52 -16.24 27.22
N TRP A 52 -30.50 -16.54 26.41
CA TRP A 52 -29.46 -15.57 26.10
C TRP A 52 -30.03 -14.34 25.37
N LEU A 53 -30.85 -14.52 24.33
CA LEU A 53 -31.47 -13.40 23.62
C LEU A 53 -32.47 -12.63 24.49
N GLU A 54 -33.25 -13.31 25.32
CA GLU A 54 -34.21 -12.70 26.27
C GLU A 54 -33.49 -11.87 27.34
N SER A 55 -32.26 -12.24 27.72
CA SER A 55 -31.48 -11.51 28.73
C SER A 55 -31.11 -10.07 28.35
N TYR A 56 -31.14 -9.72 27.06
CA TYR A 56 -30.91 -8.34 26.59
C TYR A 56 -32.15 -7.44 26.72
N GLU A 57 -33.30 -7.99 27.12
CA GLU A 57 -34.55 -7.26 27.33
C GLU A 57 -34.92 -6.34 26.14
N ILE A 58 -34.77 -6.81 24.90
CA ILE A 58 -34.87 -5.96 23.68
C ILE A 58 -36.17 -5.12 23.60
N HIS A 59 -37.23 -5.55 24.27
CA HIS A 59 -38.50 -4.84 24.37
C HIS A 59 -38.41 -3.52 25.17
N SER A 60 -37.40 -3.35 26.01
CA SER A 60 -37.10 -2.08 26.70
C SER A 60 -36.23 -1.15 25.86
N LEU A 61 -35.59 -1.66 24.79
CA LEU A 61 -34.64 -0.95 23.94
C LEU A 61 -35.23 -0.50 22.60
N LEU A 62 -36.32 -1.15 22.16
CA LEU A 62 -36.99 -0.89 20.89
C LEU A 62 -38.46 -0.49 21.10
N GLN A 63 -38.94 0.46 20.30
CA GLN A 63 -40.34 0.82 20.17
C GLN A 63 -41.12 -0.24 19.37
N LYS A 64 -42.45 -0.14 19.33
CA LYS A 64 -43.36 -1.14 18.73
C LYS A 64 -43.06 -1.53 17.27
N HIS A 65 -42.35 -0.68 16.51
CA HIS A 65 -42.04 -0.90 15.09
C HIS A 65 -40.56 -1.22 14.84
N GLY A 66 -39.78 -1.49 15.90
CA GLY A 66 -38.35 -1.78 15.81
C GLY A 66 -37.44 -0.55 15.82
N GLU A 67 -38.00 0.64 16.03
CA GLU A 67 -37.23 1.88 16.18
C GLU A 67 -36.54 1.91 17.55
N HIS A 68 -35.37 2.54 17.65
CA HIS A 68 -34.68 2.72 18.92
C HIS A 68 -35.43 3.70 19.83
N ILE A 69 -35.41 3.46 21.14
CA ILE A 69 -35.86 4.45 22.14
C ILE A 69 -35.00 5.72 22.09
N ASP A 70 -35.55 6.83 22.58
CA ASP A 70 -34.90 8.14 22.54
C ASP A 70 -33.53 8.10 23.24
N GLU A 71 -33.41 7.41 24.38
CA GLU A 71 -32.17 7.31 25.14
C GLU A 71 -31.00 6.76 24.32
N ILE A 72 -31.26 5.77 23.45
CA ILE A 72 -30.25 5.22 22.53
C ILE A 72 -29.89 6.26 21.46
N GLN A 73 -30.89 6.95 20.91
CA GLN A 73 -30.67 7.96 19.88
C GLN A 73 -29.83 9.14 20.39
N HIS A 74 -29.97 9.50 21.67
CA HIS A 74 -29.19 10.59 22.29
C HIS A 74 -27.70 10.28 22.46
N VAL A 75 -27.30 9.01 22.48
CA VAL A 75 -25.88 8.60 22.54
C VAL A 75 -25.21 8.68 21.16
N ILE A 76 -25.99 8.58 20.09
CA ILE A 76 -25.48 8.66 18.72
C ILE A 76 -25.25 10.14 18.37
N PRO A 77 -24.08 10.51 17.79
CA PRO A 77 -23.86 11.89 17.35
C PRO A 77 -24.96 12.39 16.41
N TRP A 78 -25.58 13.52 16.79
CA TRP A 78 -26.63 14.19 16.01
C TRP A 78 -26.12 14.65 14.64
N ASP A 79 -24.90 15.19 14.60
CA ASP A 79 -24.18 15.49 13.36
C ASP A 79 -23.73 14.17 12.73
N GLU A 80 -24.34 13.82 11.61
CA GLU A 80 -24.07 12.57 10.92
C GLU A 80 -22.59 12.43 10.56
N ASN A 81 -21.90 13.52 10.24
CA ASN A 81 -20.48 13.52 9.87
C ASN A 81 -19.54 13.20 11.04
N LYS A 82 -20.05 13.12 12.28
CA LYS A 82 -19.30 12.69 13.45
C LYS A 82 -19.55 11.22 13.80
N ARG A 83 -20.50 10.56 13.15
CA ARG A 83 -20.71 9.12 13.28
C ARG A 83 -19.53 8.39 12.63
N MET A 84 -18.98 7.37 13.29
CA MET A 84 -17.76 6.68 12.82
C MET A 84 -17.89 6.13 11.39
N GLY A 85 -19.05 5.57 11.04
CA GLY A 85 -19.31 5.03 9.70
C GLY A 85 -19.49 6.11 8.61
N MET A 86 -19.73 7.37 8.99
CA MET A 86 -20.02 8.48 8.07
C MET A 86 -18.83 9.44 7.92
N ARG A 87 -17.69 9.15 8.55
CA ARG A 87 -16.44 9.89 8.35
C ARG A 87 -15.97 9.74 6.91
N LYS A 88 -15.78 10.85 6.19
CA LYS A 88 -15.33 10.82 4.79
C LYS A 88 -14.01 10.06 4.61
N GLU A 89 -13.15 10.08 5.62
CA GLU A 89 -11.89 9.32 5.65
C GLU A 89 -12.06 7.80 5.50
N THR A 90 -13.27 7.24 5.73
CA THR A 90 -13.54 5.81 5.61
C THR A 90 -14.03 5.39 4.21
N TYR A 91 -14.56 6.33 3.41
CA TYR A 91 -15.22 5.99 2.14
C TYR A 91 -15.05 6.99 0.97
N ASP A 92 -14.69 8.25 1.23
CA ASP A 92 -14.62 9.33 0.22
C ASP A 92 -13.59 10.40 0.61
N ALA A 93 -12.30 10.02 0.58
CA ALA A 93 -11.21 10.93 0.96
C ALA A 93 -10.13 11.12 -0.10
N HIS A 94 -10.25 10.48 -1.27
CA HIS A 94 -9.19 10.50 -2.26
C HIS A 94 -8.85 11.91 -2.75
N ALA A 95 -7.58 12.26 -2.55
CA ALA A 95 -6.97 13.50 -2.97
C ALA A 95 -5.90 13.17 -4.03
N PRO A 96 -6.17 13.45 -5.32
CA PRO A 96 -5.19 13.20 -6.38
C PRO A 96 -3.93 14.05 -6.17
N LEU A 97 -2.79 13.55 -6.65
CA LEU A 97 -1.55 14.29 -6.64
C LEU A 97 -1.45 15.23 -7.83
N GLU A 98 -0.97 16.44 -7.58
CA GLU A 98 -0.48 17.33 -8.63
C GLU A 98 0.95 16.94 -9.00
N LEU A 99 1.15 16.36 -10.18
CA LEU A 99 2.45 15.83 -10.61
C LEU A 99 3.11 16.73 -11.67
N PRO A 100 4.41 17.07 -11.53
CA PRO A 100 5.18 17.68 -12.61
C PRO A 100 5.18 16.82 -13.88
N LEU A 101 5.50 17.43 -15.02
CA LEU A 101 5.76 16.64 -16.23
C LEU A 101 7.04 15.83 -16.01
N TRP A 102 6.98 14.54 -16.31
CA TRP A 102 8.12 13.65 -16.09
C TRP A 102 9.24 13.89 -17.11
N SER A 103 8.88 14.39 -18.30
CA SER A 103 9.81 14.83 -19.34
C SER A 103 10.73 15.97 -18.88
N ASP A 104 10.33 16.77 -17.89
CA ASP A 104 11.20 17.80 -17.30
C ASP A 104 12.33 17.20 -16.44
N SER A 105 12.32 15.89 -16.23
CA SER A 105 13.37 15.10 -15.59
C SER A 105 13.96 14.06 -16.55
N GLU A 106 13.73 14.20 -17.87
CA GLU A 106 14.25 13.24 -18.84
C GLU A 106 15.78 13.13 -18.80
N VAL A 107 16.24 11.95 -19.20
CA VAL A 107 17.67 11.66 -19.29
C VAL A 107 18.05 11.42 -20.74
N LYS A 108 19.23 11.91 -21.12
CA LYS A 108 19.77 11.76 -22.48
C LYS A 108 20.02 10.28 -22.82
N LYS A 109 19.37 9.80 -23.88
CA LYS A 109 19.67 8.49 -24.49
C LYS A 109 21.17 8.33 -24.76
N GLY A 110 21.72 7.18 -24.37
CA GLY A 110 23.13 6.84 -24.48
C GLY A 110 24.00 7.27 -23.29
N SER A 111 23.44 7.95 -22.28
CA SER A 111 24.14 8.18 -21.01
C SER A 111 24.07 6.94 -20.09
N GLN A 112 24.63 7.07 -18.89
CA GLN A 112 24.62 6.06 -17.83
C GLN A 112 24.08 6.71 -16.56
N GLU A 113 22.88 6.36 -16.12
CA GLU A 113 22.25 7.00 -14.96
C GLU A 113 21.60 5.98 -14.02
N SER A 114 21.49 6.35 -12.75
CA SER A 114 20.76 5.58 -11.73
C SER A 114 19.27 5.89 -11.82
N CYS A 115 18.43 4.84 -11.89
CA CYS A 115 16.97 5.02 -11.88
C CYS A 115 16.51 5.69 -10.58
N MET A 116 17.12 5.30 -9.45
CA MET A 116 16.74 5.82 -8.14
C MET A 116 17.16 7.28 -7.94
N GLU A 117 18.38 7.68 -8.31
CA GLU A 117 18.83 9.06 -8.12
C GLU A 117 17.97 10.04 -8.93
N VAL A 118 17.70 9.70 -10.20
CA VAL A 118 16.87 10.51 -11.10
C VAL A 118 15.43 10.58 -10.60
N VAL A 119 14.83 9.47 -10.17
CA VAL A 119 13.49 9.46 -9.56
C VAL A 119 13.49 10.23 -8.24
N GLY A 120 14.54 10.17 -7.44
CA GLY A 120 14.69 10.98 -6.22
C GLY A 120 14.59 12.47 -6.52
N GLY A 121 15.26 12.93 -7.59
CA GLY A 121 15.15 14.31 -8.08
C GLY A 121 13.74 14.66 -8.59
N TYR A 122 13.04 13.73 -9.25
CA TYR A 122 11.63 13.94 -9.63
C TYR A 122 10.70 14.02 -8.41
N LEU A 123 10.85 13.10 -7.44
CA LEU A 123 10.04 13.07 -6.21
C LEU A 123 10.30 14.32 -5.35
N LEU A 124 11.52 14.88 -5.39
CA LEU A 124 11.82 16.19 -4.82
C LEU A 124 10.92 17.28 -5.43
N LYS A 125 10.65 17.27 -6.75
CA LYS A 125 9.72 18.21 -7.40
C LYS A 125 8.25 17.95 -7.00
N VAL A 126 7.85 16.68 -6.82
CA VAL A 126 6.50 16.31 -6.29
C VAL A 126 6.30 16.85 -4.87
N PHE A 127 7.39 16.84 -4.12
CA PHE A 127 7.48 17.35 -2.77
C PHE A 127 7.49 18.89 -2.73
N ALA A 128 8.32 19.51 -3.55
CA ALA A 128 8.65 20.91 -3.40
C ALA A 128 7.55 21.83 -3.93
N ARG A 129 7.35 22.92 -3.19
CA ARG A 129 6.66 24.12 -3.64
C ARG A 129 7.70 25.03 -4.30
N TYR A 130 8.32 24.62 -5.41
CA TYR A 130 9.37 25.45 -6.04
C TYR A 130 8.77 26.54 -6.93
N VAL A 131 8.59 27.71 -6.29
CA VAL A 131 8.87 29.12 -6.68
C VAL A 131 8.56 29.66 -8.08
N TYR A 132 8.47 28.87 -9.17
CA TYR A 132 8.18 29.44 -10.51
C TYR A 132 6.78 29.16 -11.07
N SER A 133 5.99 28.29 -10.42
CA SER A 133 4.54 28.28 -10.64
C SER A 133 3.82 28.14 -9.31
N PHE A 134 2.93 29.09 -9.02
CA PHE A 134 2.27 29.23 -7.72
C PHE A 134 1.17 28.19 -7.45
N GLU A 135 0.98 27.17 -8.31
CA GLU A 135 -0.32 26.49 -8.40
C GLU A 135 -0.32 24.96 -8.25
N ARG A 136 0.81 24.27 -8.07
CA ARG A 136 0.78 22.79 -7.94
C ARG A 136 1.63 22.30 -6.78
N CYS A 137 0.99 21.83 -5.70
CA CYS A 137 1.69 21.40 -4.47
C CYS A 137 0.99 20.23 -3.77
N ASN A 138 1.78 19.26 -3.29
CA ASN A 138 1.32 18.14 -2.45
C ASN A 138 1.86 18.21 -1.00
N PRO A 139 1.67 19.31 -0.25
CA PRO A 139 2.31 19.50 1.06
C PRO A 139 1.76 18.56 2.13
N LYS A 140 0.55 18.02 1.92
CA LYS A 140 -0.19 17.18 2.88
C LYS A 140 -0.64 15.84 2.31
N THR A 141 -0.37 15.57 1.04
CA THR A 141 -0.99 14.47 0.27
C THR A 141 0.01 13.45 -0.27
N PHE A 142 1.32 13.71 -0.18
CA PHE A 142 2.38 12.76 -0.53
C PHE A 142 3.37 12.51 0.61
N ARG A 143 3.72 11.25 0.86
CA ARG A 143 4.66 10.82 1.92
C ARG A 143 5.43 9.56 1.49
N ILE A 144 6.68 9.45 1.95
CA ILE A 144 7.51 8.25 1.77
C ILE A 144 7.68 7.55 3.11
N PHE A 145 7.51 6.22 3.12
CA PHE A 145 7.76 5.36 4.27
C PHE A 145 8.85 4.37 3.87
N SER A 146 10.00 4.38 4.54
CA SER A 146 11.14 3.53 4.17
C SER A 146 11.66 2.76 5.38
N PRO A 147 12.06 1.49 5.23
CA PRO A 147 12.59 0.70 6.32
C PRO A 147 14.05 1.06 6.66
N ASN A 148 14.35 2.35 6.83
CA ASN A 148 15.71 2.90 7.02
C ASN A 148 16.63 2.62 5.81
N GLU A 149 16.08 2.64 4.60
CA GLU A 149 16.78 2.32 3.36
C GLU A 149 16.85 3.51 2.40
N LEU A 150 16.17 4.63 2.66
CA LEU A 150 15.97 5.71 1.68
C LEU A 150 17.29 6.22 1.06
N VAL A 151 18.30 6.45 1.90
CA VAL A 151 19.61 6.94 1.45
C VAL A 151 20.37 5.82 0.73
N SER A 152 20.30 4.59 1.21
CA SER A 152 20.95 3.43 0.58
C SER A 152 20.35 3.07 -0.78
N ASP A 153 19.06 3.31 -0.93
CA ASP A 153 18.29 3.23 -2.17
C ASP A 153 18.51 4.44 -3.07
N LYS A 154 19.32 5.41 -2.64
CA LYS A 154 19.69 6.62 -3.39
C LYS A 154 18.54 7.59 -3.68
N LEU A 155 17.50 7.58 -2.85
CA LEU A 155 16.38 8.53 -2.92
C LEU A 155 16.58 9.77 -2.03
N PHE A 156 17.83 10.05 -1.62
CA PHE A 156 18.14 11.09 -0.62
C PHE A 156 17.78 12.52 -1.06
N ALA A 157 17.70 12.81 -2.36
CA ALA A 157 17.35 14.14 -2.88
C ALA A 157 16.02 14.67 -2.30
N VAL A 158 15.08 13.78 -1.98
CA VAL A 158 13.78 14.15 -1.41
C VAL A 158 13.87 14.78 -0.02
N LEU A 159 15.00 14.63 0.67
CA LEU A 159 15.29 15.24 1.97
C LEU A 159 15.69 16.71 1.86
N GLU A 160 16.09 17.16 0.67
CA GLU A 160 16.57 18.53 0.42
C GLU A 160 15.43 19.54 0.24
N ALA A 161 14.18 19.08 0.01
CA ALA A 161 13.05 20.00 -0.13
C ALA A 161 12.75 20.73 1.19
N PRO A 162 12.39 22.03 1.12
CA PRO A 162 11.87 22.75 2.28
C PRO A 162 10.70 21.99 2.92
N ASN A 163 10.76 21.79 4.25
CA ASN A 163 9.75 21.06 5.05
C ASN A 163 9.56 19.56 4.68
N SER A 164 10.51 18.95 3.96
CA SER A 164 10.37 17.58 3.46
C SER A 164 11.05 16.51 4.29
N GLY A 165 12.06 16.86 5.10
CA GLY A 165 12.99 15.94 5.77
C GLY A 165 12.38 14.79 6.60
N ARG A 166 13.19 14.18 7.46
CA ARG A 166 12.72 13.03 8.24
C ARG A 166 11.75 13.47 9.34
N ASN A 167 10.68 12.69 9.49
CA ASN A 167 9.71 12.80 10.55
C ASN A 167 9.64 11.48 11.34
N PHE A 168 9.04 11.54 12.54
CA PHE A 168 8.92 10.39 13.43
C PHE A 168 10.27 9.74 13.77
N GLN A 169 11.27 10.59 14.04
CA GLN A 169 12.63 10.16 14.36
C GLN A 169 12.97 10.46 15.82
N TRP A 170 13.91 9.68 16.37
CA TRP A 170 14.41 9.86 17.74
C TRP A 170 15.60 10.80 17.83
N ASP A 171 16.40 10.92 16.78
CA ASP A 171 17.63 11.71 16.79
C ASP A 171 17.34 13.21 16.94
N VAL A 172 18.25 13.92 17.60
CA VAL A 172 18.06 15.33 17.92
C VAL A 172 17.98 16.21 16.66
N ALA A 173 18.64 15.82 15.56
CA ALA A 173 18.69 16.60 14.34
C ALA A 173 17.34 16.62 13.61
N SER A 174 16.53 15.57 13.73
CA SER A 174 15.27 15.44 12.99
C SER A 174 14.00 15.25 13.85
N ARG A 175 14.13 14.89 15.13
CA ARG A 175 12.96 14.73 16.03
C ARG A 175 12.14 16.03 16.14
N ASN A 176 10.82 15.91 16.03
CA ASN A 176 9.87 17.03 16.11
C ASN A 176 10.15 18.19 15.13
N LYS A 177 10.84 17.95 14.01
CA LYS A 177 11.11 18.96 12.97
C LYS A 177 10.10 18.94 11.82
N GLY A 178 9.04 18.14 11.93
CA GLY A 178 8.11 17.89 10.80
C GLY A 178 8.74 16.96 9.78
N GLY A 179 8.28 17.00 8.52
CA GLY A 179 8.86 16.21 7.43
C GLY A 179 7.92 15.17 6.81
N ARG A 180 8.30 14.67 5.63
CA ARG A 180 7.52 13.83 4.72
C ARG A 180 8.17 12.51 4.36
N VAL A 181 9.32 12.22 4.95
CA VAL A 181 9.90 10.89 4.99
C VAL A 181 9.73 10.34 6.40
N VAL A 182 9.20 9.13 6.53
CA VAL A 182 9.21 8.37 7.79
C VAL A 182 10.13 7.18 7.59
N GLU A 183 11.14 7.04 8.44
CA GLU A 183 12.02 5.87 8.44
C GLU A 183 11.93 5.13 9.77
N ILE A 184 11.65 3.83 9.70
CA ILE A 184 11.62 2.88 10.82
C ILE A 184 12.10 1.56 10.24
N LEU A 185 13.10 0.91 10.83
CA LEU A 185 13.61 -0.40 10.38
C LEU A 185 12.59 -1.53 10.63
N SER A 186 11.49 -1.51 9.86
CA SER A 186 10.37 -2.44 9.90
C SER A 186 9.51 -2.25 8.65
N GLU A 187 9.57 -3.21 7.73
CA GLU A 187 8.76 -3.23 6.51
C GLU A 187 7.27 -3.28 6.86
N HIS A 188 6.90 -4.08 7.86
CA HIS A 188 5.52 -4.16 8.38
C HIS A 188 4.98 -2.80 8.81
N THR A 189 5.77 -2.05 9.59
CA THR A 189 5.36 -0.74 10.10
C THR A 189 5.23 0.26 8.96
N CYS A 190 6.23 0.32 8.07
CA CYS A 190 6.21 1.20 6.91
C CYS A 190 5.03 0.91 5.98
N GLN A 191 4.74 -0.36 5.71
CA GLN A 191 3.64 -0.78 4.85
C GLN A 191 2.28 -0.53 5.52
N GLY A 192 2.14 -0.79 6.83
CA GLY A 192 0.93 -0.49 7.59
C GLY A 192 0.62 1.01 7.62
N MET A 193 1.63 1.85 7.84
CA MET A 193 1.49 3.30 7.76
C MET A 193 1.12 3.75 6.35
N LEU A 194 1.75 3.18 5.31
CA LEU A 194 1.40 3.46 3.91
C LEU A 194 -0.06 3.07 3.60
N GLN A 195 -0.53 1.91 4.06
CA GLN A 195 -1.94 1.51 3.90
C GLN A 195 -2.87 2.51 4.55
N GLY A 196 -2.65 2.87 5.82
CA GLY A 196 -3.48 3.85 6.52
C GLY A 196 -3.50 5.21 5.82
N TYR A 197 -2.33 5.68 5.37
CA TYR A 197 -2.20 6.94 4.62
C TYR A 197 -2.96 6.89 3.27
N THR A 198 -2.88 5.76 2.58
CA THR A 198 -3.53 5.55 1.28
C THR A 198 -5.05 5.41 1.41
N LEU A 199 -5.51 4.63 2.39
CA LEU A 199 -6.93 4.39 2.64
C LEU A 199 -7.66 5.66 3.13
N THR A 200 -6.94 6.56 3.80
CA THR A 200 -7.44 7.89 4.19
C THR A 200 -7.19 8.96 3.10
N GLY A 201 -7.04 8.50 1.85
CA GLY A 201 -7.21 9.29 0.65
C GLY A 201 -5.95 9.92 0.08
N ARG A 202 -4.77 9.68 0.66
CA ARG A 202 -3.51 10.27 0.19
C ARG A 202 -2.72 9.26 -0.64
N THR A 203 -1.59 9.68 -1.18
CA THR A 203 -0.70 8.80 -1.96
C THR A 203 0.63 8.69 -1.26
N GLY A 204 1.20 7.49 -1.20
CA GLY A 204 2.55 7.30 -0.67
C GLY A 204 3.37 6.34 -1.49
N LEU A 205 4.63 6.21 -1.08
CA LEU A 205 5.63 5.35 -1.70
C LEU A 205 6.40 4.59 -0.61
N LEU A 206 6.65 3.31 -0.84
CA LEU A 206 7.55 2.50 0.00
C LEU A 206 8.70 1.98 -0.87
N PRO A 207 9.87 2.63 -0.84
CA PRO A 207 11.11 2.04 -1.35
C PRO A 207 11.65 1.01 -0.36
N SER A 208 12.09 -0.12 -0.88
CA SER A 208 12.82 -1.11 -0.09
C SER A 208 13.71 -2.00 -0.97
N TYR A 209 14.65 -2.67 -0.32
CA TYR A 209 15.43 -3.75 -0.91
C TYR A 209 14.53 -4.90 -1.38
N GLU A 210 14.83 -5.42 -2.57
CA GLU A 210 14.12 -6.54 -3.19
C GLU A 210 13.95 -7.74 -2.25
N ALA A 211 15.03 -8.15 -1.58
CA ALA A 211 15.01 -9.35 -0.75
C ALA A 211 14.11 -9.25 0.48
N PHE A 212 13.84 -8.03 0.96
CA PHE A 212 13.10 -7.80 2.21
C PHE A 212 11.67 -7.35 1.97
N LEU A 213 11.35 -6.83 0.78
CA LEU A 213 9.98 -6.47 0.44
C LEU A 213 9.03 -7.70 0.49
N GLY A 214 9.57 -8.91 0.34
CA GLY A 214 8.89 -10.18 0.60
C GLY A 214 8.25 -10.31 1.99
N ILE A 215 8.81 -9.65 3.01
CA ILE A 215 8.33 -9.67 4.41
C ILE A 215 6.87 -9.22 4.51
N VAL A 216 6.45 -8.27 3.67
CA VAL A 216 5.08 -7.72 3.67
C VAL A 216 4.15 -8.36 2.65
N GLY A 217 4.53 -9.47 2.02
CA GLY A 217 3.74 -10.13 0.96
C GLY A 217 2.31 -10.49 1.41
N THR A 218 2.12 -10.93 2.66
CA THR A 218 0.78 -11.21 3.20
C THR A 218 -0.04 -9.93 3.41
N MET A 219 0.59 -8.81 3.77
CA MET A 219 -0.08 -7.50 3.88
C MET A 219 -0.52 -6.99 2.50
N CYS A 220 0.29 -7.20 1.46
CA CYS A 220 -0.08 -6.93 0.06
C CYS A 220 -1.34 -7.72 -0.34
N ALA A 221 -1.39 -9.01 0.03
CA ALA A 221 -2.54 -9.87 -0.25
C ALA A 221 -3.82 -9.40 0.48
N GLN A 222 -3.72 -8.95 1.73
CA GLN A 222 -4.87 -8.41 2.46
C GLN A 222 -5.35 -7.08 1.86
N TYR A 223 -4.44 -6.17 1.51
CA TYR A 223 -4.80 -4.93 0.83
C TYR A 223 -5.47 -5.20 -0.53
N ALA A 224 -4.96 -6.15 -1.31
CA ALA A 224 -5.59 -6.52 -2.58
C ALA A 224 -7.02 -7.06 -2.40
N LYS A 225 -7.28 -7.88 -1.37
CA LYS A 225 -8.64 -8.33 -1.02
C LYS A 225 -9.54 -7.16 -0.64
N PHE A 226 -9.03 -6.21 0.15
CA PHE A 226 -9.76 -4.99 0.50
C PHE A 226 -10.14 -4.20 -0.76
N VAL A 227 -9.17 -3.93 -1.64
CA VAL A 227 -9.40 -3.17 -2.88
C VAL A 227 -10.41 -3.84 -3.80
N LYS A 228 -10.39 -5.19 -3.90
CA LYS A 228 -11.41 -5.95 -4.62
C LYS A 228 -12.81 -5.61 -4.10
N MET A 229 -13.02 -5.77 -2.79
CA MET A 229 -14.32 -5.53 -2.17
C MET A 229 -14.73 -4.06 -2.26
N ALA A 230 -13.78 -3.15 -2.08
CA ALA A 230 -14.00 -1.70 -2.22
C ALA A 230 -14.52 -1.33 -3.62
N ARG A 231 -13.98 -1.95 -4.69
CA ARG A 231 -14.43 -1.71 -6.08
C ARG A 231 -15.79 -2.31 -6.40
N GLU A 232 -16.17 -3.38 -5.72
CA GLU A 232 -17.48 -4.03 -5.87
C GLU A 232 -18.55 -3.37 -4.97
N THR A 233 -18.18 -2.34 -4.20
CA THR A 233 -19.06 -1.60 -3.29
C THR A 233 -19.41 -0.23 -3.87
N ASP A 234 -20.63 -0.09 -4.40
CA ASP A 234 -21.05 1.06 -5.23
C ASP A 234 -20.98 2.44 -4.57
N TRP A 235 -21.09 2.51 -3.23
CA TRP A 235 -21.03 3.76 -2.48
C TRP A 235 -19.60 4.19 -2.11
N ARG A 236 -18.62 3.29 -2.20
CA ARG A 236 -17.24 3.59 -1.83
C ARG A 236 -16.52 4.26 -3.00
N ARG A 237 -15.86 5.39 -2.73
CA ARG A 237 -15.13 6.14 -3.76
C ARG A 237 -13.75 5.59 -4.02
N ASP A 238 -13.12 6.17 -5.03
CA ASP A 238 -11.77 5.81 -5.44
C ASP A 238 -10.76 5.95 -4.30
N ILE A 239 -9.68 5.15 -4.36
CA ILE A 239 -8.50 5.32 -3.52
C ILE A 239 -7.25 5.24 -4.38
N SER A 240 -6.20 5.94 -3.96
CA SER A 240 -4.89 5.85 -4.60
C SER A 240 -4.38 4.41 -4.54
N SER A 241 -3.56 4.03 -5.52
CA SER A 241 -2.84 2.76 -5.48
C SER A 241 -1.83 2.73 -4.33
N ILE A 242 -1.54 1.53 -3.83
CA ILE A 242 -0.37 1.30 -2.98
C ILE A 242 0.85 1.08 -3.87
N ASN A 243 1.93 1.81 -3.60
CA ASN A 243 3.08 1.90 -4.49
C ASN A 243 4.37 1.46 -3.78
N TYR A 244 5.01 0.44 -4.35
CA TYR A 244 6.27 -0.10 -3.91
C TYR A 244 7.35 0.19 -4.95
N VAL A 245 8.50 0.69 -4.49
CA VAL A 245 9.72 0.76 -5.30
C VAL A 245 10.66 -0.33 -4.79
N GLU A 246 10.92 -1.29 -5.66
CA GLU A 246 11.86 -2.36 -5.44
C GLU A 246 13.19 -1.96 -6.08
N THR A 247 14.24 -1.93 -5.29
CA THR A 247 15.60 -1.65 -5.75
C THR A 247 16.59 -2.49 -4.96
N SER A 248 17.88 -2.23 -5.13
CA SER A 248 18.93 -3.09 -4.56
C SER A 248 18.67 -4.55 -4.97
N THR A 249 18.50 -4.76 -6.28
CA THR A 249 18.02 -6.01 -6.89
C THR A 249 19.03 -7.15 -6.68
N TRP A 250 18.59 -8.41 -6.81
CA TRP A 250 19.43 -9.60 -6.62
C TRP A 250 20.72 -9.58 -7.44
N THR A 251 20.71 -8.93 -8.60
CA THR A 251 21.88 -8.77 -9.48
C THR A 251 22.91 -7.77 -8.96
N ARG A 252 22.54 -6.82 -8.09
CA ARG A 252 23.36 -5.68 -7.66
C ARG A 252 23.35 -5.52 -6.14
N GLN A 253 23.92 -6.52 -5.45
CA GLN A 253 24.06 -6.57 -3.98
C GLN A 253 25.53 -6.73 -3.56
N GLU A 254 26.36 -5.76 -3.94
CA GLU A 254 27.83 -5.84 -3.87
C GLU A 254 28.38 -6.03 -2.45
N HIS A 255 27.69 -5.52 -1.43
CA HIS A 255 28.14 -5.56 -0.03
C HIS A 255 27.47 -6.65 0.83
N ASN A 256 26.41 -7.30 0.34
CA ASN A 256 25.53 -8.12 1.17
C ASN A 256 25.51 -9.61 0.79
N GLY A 257 25.66 -9.92 -0.50
CA GLY A 257 25.67 -11.31 -0.99
C GLY A 257 24.31 -12.02 -0.90
N PHE A 258 24.35 -13.36 -0.74
CA PHE A 258 23.21 -14.26 -0.95
C PHE A 258 21.97 -13.96 -0.10
N SER A 259 22.13 -13.47 1.14
CA SER A 259 20.99 -13.13 2.01
C SER A 259 20.11 -12.01 1.45
N HIS A 260 20.60 -11.25 0.47
CA HIS A 260 19.90 -10.15 -0.19
C HIS A 260 19.52 -10.45 -1.66
N GLN A 261 19.52 -11.74 -2.06
CA GLN A 261 19.18 -12.15 -3.42
C GLN A 261 17.87 -12.93 -3.44
N ASN A 262 16.74 -12.23 -3.47
CA ASN A 262 15.42 -12.87 -3.46
C ASN A 262 14.34 -12.03 -4.18
N PRO A 263 14.14 -12.21 -5.50
CA PRO A 263 13.12 -11.50 -6.28
C PRO A 263 11.70 -12.08 -6.16
N SER A 264 11.42 -12.93 -5.14
CA SER A 264 10.16 -13.69 -5.06
C SER A 264 8.90 -12.85 -4.83
N ILE A 265 9.03 -11.59 -4.39
CA ILE A 265 7.90 -10.68 -4.21
C ILE A 265 7.20 -10.42 -5.56
N ILE A 266 7.92 -10.43 -6.68
CA ILE A 266 7.34 -10.34 -8.04
C ILE A 266 6.28 -11.45 -8.24
N GLY A 267 6.65 -12.70 -7.94
CA GLY A 267 5.72 -13.84 -8.04
C GLY A 267 4.54 -13.72 -7.07
N SER A 268 4.78 -13.21 -5.87
CA SER A 268 3.74 -12.99 -4.87
C SER A 268 2.72 -11.93 -5.31
N ILE A 269 3.15 -10.85 -5.95
CA ILE A 269 2.26 -9.82 -6.49
C ILE A 269 1.52 -10.34 -7.74
N LEU A 270 2.19 -11.08 -8.62
CA LEU A 270 1.57 -11.68 -9.81
C LEU A 270 0.51 -12.75 -9.47
N ALA A 271 0.61 -13.40 -8.31
CA ALA A 271 -0.40 -14.34 -7.83
C ALA A 271 -1.72 -13.67 -7.35
N LEU A 272 -1.73 -12.35 -7.18
CA LEU A 272 -2.94 -11.60 -6.85
C LEU A 272 -3.85 -11.48 -8.09
N LYS A 273 -5.09 -10.99 -7.90
CA LYS A 273 -6.00 -10.78 -9.04
C LYS A 273 -5.41 -9.79 -10.04
N ALA A 274 -5.37 -10.18 -11.31
CA ALA A 274 -4.86 -9.36 -12.43
C ALA A 274 -5.61 -8.03 -12.60
N SER A 275 -6.82 -7.87 -12.07
CA SER A 275 -7.52 -6.57 -12.09
C SER A 275 -6.98 -5.56 -11.06
N ILE A 276 -6.09 -5.98 -10.15
CA ILE A 276 -5.60 -5.18 -9.01
C ILE A 276 -4.06 -5.10 -9.01
N ALA A 277 -3.35 -6.18 -9.31
CA ALA A 277 -1.90 -6.20 -9.25
C ALA A 277 -1.21 -5.75 -10.54
N ARG A 278 -0.14 -4.96 -10.41
CA ARG A 278 0.70 -4.49 -11.51
C ARG A 278 2.17 -4.61 -11.10
N VAL A 279 2.97 -5.29 -11.93
CA VAL A 279 4.43 -5.35 -11.79
C VAL A 279 5.04 -4.66 -13.00
N TYR A 280 5.96 -3.73 -12.76
CA TYR A 280 6.65 -2.97 -13.78
C TYR A 280 8.15 -3.23 -13.68
N LEU A 281 8.74 -3.68 -14.79
CA LEU A 281 10.16 -3.99 -14.93
C LEU A 281 10.76 -3.12 -16.06
N PRO A 282 10.78 -1.79 -15.90
CA PRO A 282 11.29 -0.88 -16.92
C PRO A 282 12.77 -1.17 -17.23
N PRO A 283 13.18 -1.09 -18.50
CA PRO A 283 14.53 -1.45 -18.93
C PRO A 283 15.57 -0.34 -18.67
N ASP A 284 15.15 0.90 -18.44
CA ASP A 284 16.02 2.04 -18.17
C ASP A 284 15.33 3.15 -17.34
N VAL A 285 16.08 4.22 -17.05
CA VAL A 285 15.64 5.34 -16.23
C VAL A 285 14.47 6.15 -16.82
N ASN A 286 14.40 6.33 -18.14
CA ASN A 286 13.29 7.09 -18.76
C ASN A 286 11.99 6.29 -18.66
N CYS A 287 12.06 4.96 -18.86
CA CYS A 287 10.92 4.08 -18.63
C CYS A 287 10.53 4.02 -17.14
N PHE A 288 11.51 4.01 -16.23
CA PHE A 288 11.25 3.99 -14.79
C PHE A 288 10.60 5.30 -14.31
N LEU A 289 11.04 6.46 -14.81
CA LEU A 289 10.39 7.76 -14.56
C LEU A 289 8.92 7.75 -15.00
N SER A 290 8.66 7.38 -16.27
CA SER A 290 7.29 7.29 -16.80
C SER A 290 6.41 6.36 -15.96
N THR A 291 6.96 5.20 -15.56
CA THR A 291 6.31 4.21 -14.70
C THR A 291 5.96 4.77 -13.32
N VAL A 292 6.89 5.46 -12.65
CA VAL A 292 6.65 6.05 -11.33
C VAL A 292 5.53 7.09 -11.41
N VAL A 293 5.54 7.96 -12.43
CA VAL A 293 4.49 8.97 -12.62
C VAL A 293 3.13 8.34 -12.89
N HIS A 294 3.09 7.27 -13.71
CA HIS A 294 1.88 6.49 -13.92
C HIS A 294 1.34 5.92 -12.61
N CYS A 295 2.20 5.27 -11.82
CA CYS A 295 1.79 4.63 -10.57
C CYS A 295 1.30 5.62 -9.51
N LEU A 296 1.88 6.82 -9.44
CA LEU A 296 1.44 7.88 -8.53
C LEU A 296 0.05 8.46 -8.90
N ARG A 297 -0.40 8.32 -10.15
CA ARG A 297 -1.76 8.68 -10.61
C ARG A 297 -2.74 7.53 -10.53
N ALA A 298 -2.23 6.29 -10.50
CA ALA A 298 -3.05 5.10 -10.53
C ALA A 298 -3.93 4.99 -9.28
N LYS A 299 -5.07 4.32 -9.46
CA LYS A 299 -6.06 4.07 -8.43
C LYS A 299 -6.28 2.57 -8.31
N HIS A 300 -6.54 2.11 -7.09
CA HIS A 300 -6.95 0.73 -6.81
C HIS A 300 -5.98 -0.36 -7.26
N TYR A 301 -4.69 -0.05 -7.42
CA TYR A 301 -3.68 -1.04 -7.73
C TYR A 301 -2.75 -1.31 -6.56
N VAL A 302 -2.18 -2.52 -6.61
CA VAL A 302 -0.94 -2.87 -5.94
C VAL A 302 0.16 -2.77 -7.00
N ASN A 303 0.91 -1.67 -6.97
CA ASN A 303 1.97 -1.37 -7.94
C ASN A 303 3.33 -1.76 -7.37
N LEU A 304 4.03 -2.67 -8.03
CA LEU A 304 5.45 -2.99 -7.77
C LEU A 304 6.30 -2.47 -8.92
N MET A 305 7.19 -1.53 -8.63
CA MET A 305 8.07 -0.91 -9.63
C MET A 305 9.51 -1.30 -9.33
N VAL A 306 10.12 -2.09 -10.21
CA VAL A 306 11.50 -2.56 -10.06
C VAL A 306 12.43 -1.62 -10.81
N GLY A 307 13.42 -1.05 -10.12
CA GLY A 307 14.40 -0.15 -10.73
C GLY A 307 15.80 -0.35 -10.17
N SER A 308 16.82 -0.04 -10.96
CA SER A 308 18.21 -0.15 -10.51
C SER A 308 18.68 1.11 -9.78
N LYS A 309 19.40 0.94 -8.67
CA LYS A 309 20.09 2.06 -8.00
C LYS A 309 21.47 2.37 -8.57
N GLN A 310 22.04 1.45 -9.34
CA GLN A 310 23.35 1.65 -9.95
C GLN A 310 23.20 2.38 -11.29
N PRO A 311 24.21 3.18 -11.71
CA PRO A 311 24.22 3.73 -13.05
C PRO A 311 24.16 2.62 -14.10
N THR A 312 23.21 2.74 -15.03
CA THR A 312 22.99 1.79 -16.13
C THR A 312 22.72 2.54 -17.43
N PRO A 313 22.94 1.92 -18.61
CA PRO A 313 22.70 2.59 -19.88
C PRO A 313 21.26 3.06 -20.04
N VAL A 314 21.11 4.25 -20.61
CA VAL A 314 19.80 4.79 -21.00
C VAL A 314 19.56 4.44 -22.46
N TRP A 315 18.67 3.48 -22.70
CA TRP A 315 18.44 2.90 -24.02
C TRP A 315 17.45 3.71 -24.86
N LEU A 316 16.42 4.24 -24.23
CA LEU A 316 15.32 4.94 -24.87
C LEU A 316 15.36 6.43 -24.55
N SER A 317 15.10 7.27 -25.54
CA SER A 317 14.72 8.66 -25.33
C SER A 317 13.39 8.76 -24.58
N ALA A 318 13.05 9.92 -24.03
CA ALA A 318 11.77 10.09 -23.34
C ALA A 318 10.56 9.75 -24.23
N GLU A 319 10.59 10.13 -25.51
CA GLU A 319 9.53 9.81 -26.47
C GLU A 319 9.41 8.30 -26.75
N GLU A 320 10.55 7.62 -26.92
CA GLU A 320 10.57 6.16 -27.10
C GLU A 320 10.09 5.44 -25.83
N ALA A 321 10.51 5.90 -24.65
CA ALA A 321 10.10 5.37 -23.36
C ALA A 321 8.60 5.55 -23.10
N ASP A 322 8.02 6.70 -23.45
CA ASP A 322 6.58 6.95 -23.33
C ASP A 322 5.78 5.94 -24.15
N LYS A 323 6.14 5.78 -25.43
CA LYS A 323 5.51 4.79 -26.33
C LYS A 323 5.68 3.37 -25.83
N HIS A 324 6.87 3.03 -25.33
CA HIS A 324 7.17 1.71 -24.78
C HIS A 324 6.32 1.41 -23.53
N CYS A 325 6.25 2.34 -22.58
CA CYS A 325 5.47 2.19 -21.35
C CYS A 325 3.96 2.11 -21.62
N ILE A 326 3.43 2.87 -22.59
CA ILE A 326 2.02 2.76 -23.00
C ILE A 326 1.72 1.38 -23.60
N ALA A 327 2.62 0.87 -24.44
CA ALA A 327 2.45 -0.44 -25.08
C ALA A 327 2.68 -1.62 -24.12
N GLY A 328 3.48 -1.43 -23.07
CA GLY A 328 3.89 -2.46 -22.11
C GLY A 328 5.05 -3.34 -22.59
N ALA A 329 5.30 -3.38 -23.90
CA ALA A 329 6.49 -3.95 -24.54
C ALA A 329 6.61 -3.40 -25.97
N SER A 330 7.82 -3.38 -26.54
CA SER A 330 8.03 -2.96 -27.93
C SER A 330 9.25 -3.60 -28.56
N VAL A 331 9.26 -3.75 -29.89
CA VAL A 331 10.45 -4.13 -30.66
C VAL A 331 11.42 -2.95 -30.75
N TRP A 332 12.66 -3.15 -30.33
CA TRP A 332 13.71 -2.12 -30.40
C TRP A 332 14.46 -2.21 -31.73
N LYS A 333 14.04 -1.39 -32.70
CA LYS A 333 14.60 -1.41 -34.06
C LYS A 333 16.11 -1.19 -34.11
N PHE A 334 16.64 -0.37 -33.20
CA PHE A 334 18.09 -0.13 -33.13
C PHE A 334 18.91 -1.36 -32.71
N ALA A 335 18.25 -2.34 -32.06
CA ALA A 335 18.83 -3.59 -31.60
C ALA A 335 18.25 -4.81 -32.36
N SER A 336 17.67 -4.60 -33.55
CA SER A 336 17.07 -5.65 -34.36
C SER A 336 17.66 -5.66 -35.77
N THR A 337 17.99 -6.85 -36.28
CA THR A 337 18.26 -7.05 -37.70
C THR A 337 16.96 -6.91 -38.51
N ASP A 338 17.05 -6.37 -39.73
CA ASP A 338 15.89 -6.10 -40.60
C ASP A 338 14.72 -5.36 -39.89
N GLY A 339 15.06 -4.51 -38.92
CA GLY A 339 14.07 -3.78 -38.11
C GLY A 339 13.11 -4.66 -37.30
N GLY A 340 13.42 -5.95 -37.12
CA GLY A 340 12.62 -6.91 -36.37
C GLY A 340 11.47 -7.55 -37.15
N VAL A 341 11.46 -7.48 -38.49
CA VAL A 341 10.34 -7.96 -39.33
C VAL A 341 10.31 -9.47 -39.49
N LYS A 342 11.48 -10.11 -39.72
CA LYS A 342 11.58 -11.55 -39.94
C LYS A 342 12.74 -12.17 -39.15
N PRO A 343 12.63 -12.24 -37.81
CA PRO A 343 13.68 -12.79 -36.97
C PRO A 343 13.71 -14.33 -37.03
N ASP A 344 14.91 -14.90 -37.05
CA ASP A 344 15.12 -16.34 -36.78
C ASP A 344 15.01 -16.63 -35.27
N VAL A 345 15.38 -15.66 -34.43
CA VAL A 345 15.31 -15.71 -32.97
C VAL A 345 14.87 -14.35 -32.40
N VAL A 346 14.07 -14.36 -31.33
CA VAL A 346 13.65 -13.16 -30.62
C VAL A 346 14.30 -13.15 -29.24
N LEU A 347 15.06 -12.09 -28.95
CA LEU A 347 15.64 -11.85 -27.62
C LEU A 347 14.75 -10.86 -26.86
N VAL A 348 14.45 -11.14 -25.60
CA VAL A 348 13.55 -10.33 -24.77
C VAL A 348 14.23 -9.94 -23.47
N GLY A 349 14.46 -8.63 -23.30
CA GLY A 349 14.90 -8.03 -22.04
C GLY A 349 13.70 -7.61 -21.18
N ILE A 350 13.73 -7.94 -19.89
CA ILE A 350 12.70 -7.54 -18.92
C ILE A 350 13.40 -7.03 -17.65
N GLY A 351 13.25 -5.74 -17.35
CA GLY A 351 14.00 -5.09 -16.27
C GLY A 351 15.41 -4.69 -16.70
N VAL A 352 16.05 -3.87 -15.89
CA VAL A 352 17.29 -3.16 -16.25
C VAL A 352 18.44 -4.12 -16.55
N GLU A 353 18.79 -5.01 -15.62
CA GLU A 353 19.97 -5.87 -15.75
C GLU A 353 19.81 -6.98 -16.81
N VAL A 354 18.59 -7.55 -16.94
CA VAL A 354 18.32 -8.55 -17.98
C VAL A 354 18.32 -7.90 -19.35
N THR A 355 17.75 -6.70 -19.50
CA THR A 355 17.78 -5.97 -20.78
C THR A 355 19.21 -5.63 -21.18
N PHE A 356 20.05 -5.22 -20.23
CA PHE A 356 21.48 -5.02 -20.49
C PHE A 356 22.15 -6.29 -21.05
N ALA A 357 21.94 -7.44 -20.40
CA ALA A 357 22.52 -8.70 -20.84
C ALA A 357 22.00 -9.13 -22.23
N VAL A 358 20.71 -8.89 -22.51
CA VAL A 358 20.07 -9.20 -23.80
C VAL A 358 20.60 -8.32 -24.93
N ILE A 359 20.86 -7.03 -24.68
CA ILE A 359 21.45 -6.14 -25.70
C ILE A 359 22.91 -6.49 -25.99
N ALA A 360 23.61 -7.05 -25.01
CA ALA A 360 25.00 -7.47 -25.16
C ALA A 360 25.16 -8.83 -25.87
N ALA A 361 24.15 -9.71 -25.76
CA ALA A 361 24.10 -11.03 -26.39
C ALA A 361 23.73 -10.93 -27.88
#